data_AF-A0A0U4C706-F1
#
_entry.id   AF-A0A0U4C706-F1
#
_cell.length_a   1.000
_cell.length_b   1.000
_cell.length_c   1.000
_cell.angle_alpha   90.00
_cell.angle_beta   90.00
_cell.angle_gamma   90.00
#
_symmetry.space_group_name_H-M   'P 1'
#
loop_
_entity.id
_entity.type
_entity.pdbx_description
1 polymer ?
#
loop_
_entity_poly.entity_id
_entity_poly.type
_entity_poly.pdbx_seq_one_letter_code
_entity_poly.pdbx_strand_id
1 'polypeptide(L)'
;MEERLADHDIKQAVERLFKLKKGVQANLLEVACREGIVELTGLTDSLLSRQRAEDLAKAVRGVRGVINEISVHTADLPNAELLCRVEIALMQDPATRGYKVCCHTHDGQVTVEGTLQSWAEEQLVLQVLKGVPGVRQLNNRLTVRGASLPKSDQDITALIQELLEWDIRVKSDLVHVRTTKGEVHLSGTVGTAAEHDQAVATAYVAGATRVDATELQVASWALDKELRSEKNQPKADADVAQAILDALRFDPRVDEQPLEVHVHNGVATLLGTIGNLRARDAAGQDAANVVGVGTVHNLLQVQHLHPSPDSIIQEHAQAALAHDAYLGRYAFTLAVKEGKVELYGTVGSHYEQERAAEVVAGVNHVAEVVNHVVLYDAENEVPESPLPSDTVVTAPESLGHLEPDDVLKDRIRTHFYWSAQLHDQDISVSVHDGRVTLTGTVDSALERRQAAAEAHACGAVEVNNHLNVRPAA
;
A
#
# COMPACT_ATOMS: atom_id res chain seq x y z
N MET A 1 -0.48 -16.13 29.67
CA MET A 1 -1.12 -14.99 30.38
C MET A 1 -1.47 -14.01 29.29
N GLU A 2 -2.75 -13.82 28.95
CA GLU A 2 -3.15 -12.91 27.86
C GLU A 2 -2.64 -11.51 28.19
N GLU A 3 -1.65 -11.02 27.44
CA GLU A 3 -1.25 -9.63 27.47
C GLU A 3 -2.37 -8.84 26.75
N ARG A 4 -3.48 -8.60 27.44
CA ARG A 4 -4.59 -7.77 26.94
C ARG A 4 -4.09 -6.33 26.94
N LEU A 5 -3.65 -5.88 25.76
CA LEU A 5 -3.42 -4.46 25.50
C LEU A 5 -4.70 -3.69 25.84
N ALA A 6 -4.57 -2.59 26.58
CA ALA A 6 -5.72 -1.79 26.94
C ALA A 6 -6.26 -1.10 25.67
N ASP A 7 -7.58 -1.09 25.50
CA ASP A 7 -8.24 -0.43 24.36
C ASP A 7 -7.85 1.06 24.27
N HIS A 8 -7.58 1.70 25.41
CA HIS A 8 -7.09 3.08 25.45
C HIS A 8 -5.72 3.25 24.77
N ASP A 9 -4.81 2.30 24.98
CA ASP A 9 -3.47 2.36 24.39
C ASP A 9 -3.52 2.06 22.89
N ILE A 10 -4.37 1.10 22.48
CA ILE A 10 -4.64 0.81 21.06
C ILE A 10 -5.20 2.06 20.37
N LYS A 11 -6.20 2.71 20.98
CA LYS A 11 -6.76 3.97 20.45
C LYS A 11 -5.66 5.02 20.25
N GLN A 12 -4.84 5.30 21.26
CA GLN A 12 -3.77 6.29 21.16
C GLN A 12 -2.74 5.91 20.07
N ALA A 13 -2.46 4.63 19.90
CA ALA A 13 -1.55 4.13 18.87
C ALA A 13 -2.10 4.41 17.46
N VAL A 14 -3.39 4.14 17.21
CA VAL A 14 -4.06 4.44 15.94
C VAL A 14 -4.06 5.94 15.66
N GLU A 15 -4.43 6.78 16.64
CA GLU A 15 -4.41 8.24 16.48
C GLU A 15 -3.00 8.78 16.17
N ARG A 16 -1.97 8.23 16.82
CA ARG A 16 -0.57 8.57 16.53
C ARG A 16 -0.19 8.16 15.11
N LEU A 17 -0.58 6.97 14.68
CA LEU A 17 -0.29 6.46 13.34
C LEU A 17 -0.91 7.34 12.24
N PHE A 18 -2.15 7.78 12.41
CA PHE A 18 -2.82 8.69 11.47
C PHE A 18 -2.10 10.04 11.36
N LYS A 19 -1.54 10.54 12.47
CA LYS A 19 -0.74 11.78 12.46
C LYS A 19 0.60 11.60 11.73
N LEU A 20 1.21 10.42 11.84
CA LEU A 20 2.53 10.09 11.27
C LEU A 20 2.47 9.76 9.78
N LYS A 21 1.71 8.75 9.37
CA LYS A 21 1.77 8.22 7.99
C LYS A 21 1.03 9.10 6.96
N LYS A 22 0.37 10.17 7.39
CA LYS A 22 -0.40 11.14 6.58
C LYS A 22 -1.31 10.45 5.54
N GLY A 23 -1.93 11.22 4.63
CA GLY A 23 -2.92 10.67 3.68
C GLY A 23 -4.28 10.35 4.30
N VAL A 24 -4.49 10.68 5.57
CA VAL A 24 -5.81 10.71 6.22
C VAL A 24 -5.94 12.03 6.98
N GLN A 25 -7.14 12.60 7.00
CA GLN A 25 -7.40 13.85 7.70
C GLN A 25 -7.60 13.59 9.19
N ALA A 26 -6.51 13.28 9.90
CA ALA A 26 -6.54 12.82 11.30
C ALA A 26 -7.34 13.73 12.25
N ASN A 27 -7.45 15.03 11.97
CA ASN A 27 -8.20 15.98 12.79
C ASN A 27 -9.72 15.91 12.61
N LEU A 28 -10.20 15.30 11.51
CA LEU A 28 -11.63 15.11 11.22
C LEU A 28 -12.09 13.67 11.46
N LEU A 29 -11.18 12.81 11.93
CA LEU A 29 -11.45 11.43 12.26
C LEU A 29 -11.46 11.26 13.78
N GLU A 30 -12.44 10.52 14.27
CA GLU A 30 -12.52 10.09 15.65
C GLU A 30 -12.32 8.57 15.71
N VAL A 31 -11.53 8.15 16.70
CA VAL A 31 -11.19 6.75 16.92
C VAL A 31 -11.76 6.32 18.27
N ALA A 32 -12.55 5.26 18.27
CA ALA A 32 -12.93 4.54 19.47
C ALA A 32 -12.40 3.10 19.40
N CYS A 33 -12.16 2.48 20.55
CA CYS A 33 -11.72 1.09 20.62
C CYS A 33 -12.45 0.39 21.76
N ARG A 34 -12.97 -0.81 21.49
CA ARG A 34 -13.63 -1.69 22.47
C ARG A 34 -13.27 -3.14 22.18
N GLU A 35 -12.68 -3.82 23.15
CA GLU A 35 -12.25 -5.22 23.03
C GLU A 35 -11.34 -5.49 21.81
N GLY A 36 -10.47 -4.54 21.48
CA GLY A 36 -9.61 -4.56 20.30
C GLY A 36 -10.32 -4.29 18.96
N ILE A 37 -11.62 -3.99 18.95
CA ILE A 37 -12.35 -3.54 17.76
C ILE A 37 -12.26 -2.02 17.69
N VAL A 38 -11.69 -1.50 16.61
CA VAL A 38 -11.55 -0.06 16.38
C VAL A 38 -12.74 0.43 15.57
N GLU A 39 -13.43 1.43 16.08
CA GLU A 39 -14.50 2.13 15.39
C GLU A 39 -13.97 3.47 14.89
N LEU A 40 -14.04 3.68 13.58
CA LEU A 40 -13.58 4.88 12.91
C LEU A 40 -14.81 5.67 12.44
N THR A 41 -14.98 6.88 12.99
CA THR A 41 -16.06 7.80 12.61
C THR A 41 -15.48 9.13 12.16
N GLY A 42 -16.25 9.95 11.46
CA GLY A 42 -15.83 11.31 11.08
C GLY A 42 -16.01 11.60 9.59
N LEU A 43 -15.21 12.53 9.08
CA LEU A 43 -15.34 13.07 7.73
C LEU A 43 -14.05 12.88 6.93
N THR A 44 -14.20 12.57 5.64
CA THR A 44 -13.08 12.50 4.68
C THR A 44 -13.50 13.00 3.31
N ASP A 45 -12.54 13.36 2.47
CA ASP A 45 -12.74 13.91 1.13
C ASP A 45 -12.68 12.86 0.00
N SER A 46 -12.38 11.60 0.31
CA SER A 46 -12.29 10.52 -0.70
C SER A 46 -12.49 9.12 -0.12
N LEU A 47 -12.93 8.19 -0.98
CA LEU A 47 -13.02 6.78 -0.63
C LEU A 47 -11.63 6.13 -0.42
N LEU A 48 -10.57 6.61 -1.09
CA LEU A 48 -9.21 6.15 -0.82
C LEU A 48 -8.75 6.52 0.58
N SER A 49 -9.00 7.74 1.04
CA SER A 49 -8.64 8.16 2.40
C SER A 49 -9.44 7.36 3.45
N ARG A 50 -10.71 7.07 3.17
CA ARG A 50 -11.53 6.17 3.99
C ARG A 50 -10.92 4.77 4.12
N GLN A 51 -10.49 4.17 3.00
CA GLN A 51 -9.86 2.85 2.99
C GLN A 51 -8.49 2.89 3.69
N ARG A 52 -7.68 3.92 3.42
CA ARG A 52 -6.37 4.09 4.03
C ARG A 52 -6.45 4.18 5.56
N ALA A 53 -7.45 4.87 6.10
CA ALA A 53 -7.66 4.93 7.55
C ALA A 53 -7.91 3.55 8.15
N GLU A 54 -8.69 2.72 7.45
CA GLU A 54 -8.95 1.33 7.85
C GLU A 54 -7.69 0.46 7.78
N ASP A 55 -6.96 0.52 6.67
CA ASP A 55 -5.72 -0.27 6.48
C ASP A 55 -4.66 0.11 7.53
N LEU A 56 -4.51 1.41 7.82
CA LEU A 56 -3.62 1.91 8.85
C LEU A 56 -4.05 1.42 10.24
N ALA A 57 -5.34 1.44 10.56
CA ALA A 57 -5.84 0.93 11.84
C ALA A 57 -5.60 -0.59 11.96
N LYS A 58 -5.82 -1.37 10.89
CA LYS A 58 -5.57 -2.83 10.87
C LYS A 58 -4.09 -3.20 11.04
N ALA A 59 -3.18 -2.27 10.69
CA ALA A 59 -1.73 -2.45 10.85
C ALA A 59 -1.23 -2.18 12.29
N VAL A 60 -2.10 -1.78 13.21
CA VAL A 60 -1.74 -1.54 14.62
C VAL A 60 -1.86 -2.83 15.44
N ARG A 61 -0.83 -3.13 16.23
CA ARG A 61 -0.81 -4.25 17.17
C ARG A 61 -1.99 -4.16 18.15
N GLY A 62 -2.73 -5.26 18.28
CA GLY A 62 -3.88 -5.38 19.18
C GLY A 62 -5.24 -5.09 18.52
N VAL A 63 -5.25 -4.58 17.29
CA VAL A 63 -6.50 -4.40 16.53
C VAL A 63 -6.97 -5.74 15.98
N ARG A 64 -8.17 -6.16 16.43
CA ARG A 64 -8.83 -7.40 16.03
C ARG A 64 -9.78 -7.21 14.85
N GLY A 65 -10.29 -6.00 14.68
CA GLY A 65 -11.19 -5.64 13.61
C GLY A 65 -11.39 -4.14 13.56
N VAL A 66 -11.87 -3.64 12.42
CA VAL A 66 -12.15 -2.23 12.22
C VAL A 66 -13.57 -2.07 11.68
N ILE A 67 -14.37 -1.26 12.35
CA ILE A 67 -15.67 -0.81 11.89
C ILE A 67 -15.45 0.60 11.33
N ASN A 68 -15.60 0.74 10.01
CA ASN A 68 -15.32 1.98 9.30
C ASN A 68 -16.62 2.70 8.91
N GLU A 69 -17.05 3.64 9.74
CA GLU A 69 -18.23 4.48 9.54
C GLU A 69 -17.87 5.93 9.13
N ILE A 70 -16.68 6.13 8.58
CA ILE A 70 -16.23 7.44 8.11
C ILE A 70 -17.11 7.87 6.91
N SER A 71 -17.69 9.05 7.02
CA SER A 71 -18.52 9.66 5.99
C SER A 71 -17.67 10.40 4.95
N VAL A 72 -17.93 10.15 3.67
CA VAL A 72 -17.20 10.78 2.55
C VAL A 72 -17.95 12.01 2.07
N HIS A 73 -17.35 13.18 2.26
CA HIS A 73 -17.81 14.48 1.79
C HIS A 73 -16.89 15.01 0.70
N THR A 74 -17.30 14.80 -0.54
CA THR A 74 -16.64 15.38 -1.72
C THR A 74 -17.43 16.57 -2.25
N ALA A 75 -16.80 17.43 -3.05
CA ALA A 75 -17.49 18.50 -3.76
C ALA A 75 -18.59 17.94 -4.69
N ASP A 76 -19.73 18.63 -4.77
CA ASP A 76 -20.79 18.27 -5.71
C ASP A 76 -20.30 18.49 -7.15
N LEU A 77 -20.24 17.39 -7.90
CA LEU A 77 -19.94 17.40 -9.33
C LEU A 77 -21.18 17.00 -10.12
N PRO A 78 -21.47 17.65 -11.26
CA PRO A 78 -22.49 17.19 -12.18
C PRO A 78 -22.24 15.74 -12.60
N ASN A 79 -23.30 14.93 -12.69
CA ASN A 79 -23.17 13.50 -13.01
C ASN A 79 -22.40 13.24 -14.32
N ALA A 80 -22.58 14.09 -15.33
CA ALA A 80 -21.86 13.98 -16.61
C ALA A 80 -20.34 14.23 -16.46
N GLU A 81 -19.95 15.17 -15.59
CA GLU A 81 -18.55 15.43 -15.32
C GLU A 81 -17.91 14.30 -14.51
N LEU A 82 -18.61 13.81 -13.48
CA LEU A 82 -18.16 12.66 -12.69
C LEU A 82 -18.01 11.40 -13.56
N LEU A 83 -18.97 11.15 -14.47
CA LEU A 83 -18.88 10.03 -15.40
C LEU A 83 -17.65 10.16 -16.30
N CYS A 84 -17.43 11.35 -16.87
CA CYS A 84 -16.26 11.60 -17.71
C CYS A 84 -14.94 11.36 -16.95
N ARG A 85 -14.82 11.83 -15.70
CA ARG A 85 -13.64 11.59 -14.87
C ARG A 85 -13.41 10.10 -14.58
N VAL A 86 -14.48 9.37 -14.29
CA VAL A 86 -14.44 7.92 -14.06
C VAL A 86 -13.97 7.16 -15.30
N GLU A 87 -14.53 7.48 -16.47
CA GLU A 87 -14.15 6.86 -17.74
C GLU A 87 -12.70 7.17 -18.11
N ILE A 88 -12.26 8.41 -17.91
CA ILE A 88 -10.86 8.82 -18.11
C ILE A 88 -9.93 8.04 -17.18
N ALA A 89 -10.25 7.93 -15.89
CA ALA A 89 -9.41 7.22 -14.93
C ALA A 89 -9.22 5.74 -15.29
N LEU A 90 -10.28 5.04 -15.68
CA LEU A 90 -10.21 3.64 -16.12
C LEU A 90 -9.47 3.47 -17.46
N MET A 91 -9.57 4.45 -18.36
CA MET A 91 -8.88 4.41 -19.66
C MET A 91 -7.38 4.74 -19.53
N GLN A 92 -7.02 5.59 -18.59
CA GLN A 92 -5.64 6.02 -18.35
C GLN A 92 -4.83 4.99 -17.57
N ASP A 93 -5.45 4.21 -16.69
CA ASP A 93 -4.78 3.11 -15.99
C ASP A 93 -4.43 1.98 -17.00
N PRO A 94 -3.14 1.62 -17.15
CA PRO A 94 -2.68 0.63 -18.13
C PRO A 94 -3.36 -0.73 -18.00
N ALA A 95 -3.63 -1.15 -16.77
CA ALA A 95 -4.16 -2.48 -16.49
C ALA A 95 -5.68 -2.54 -16.69
N THR A 96 -6.42 -1.45 -16.43
CA THR A 96 -7.88 -1.45 -16.60
C THR A 96 -8.38 -1.07 -18.00
N ARG A 97 -7.53 -0.46 -18.84
CA ARG A 97 -7.93 0.08 -20.16
C ARG A 97 -8.60 -0.95 -21.08
N GLY A 98 -8.21 -2.22 -21.00
CA GLY A 98 -8.75 -3.31 -21.83
C GLY A 98 -10.08 -3.88 -21.36
N TYR A 99 -10.55 -3.49 -20.17
CA TYR A 99 -11.70 -4.12 -19.55
C TYR A 99 -13.02 -3.61 -20.12
N LYS A 100 -13.97 -4.53 -20.32
CA LYS A 100 -15.31 -4.21 -20.80
C LYS A 100 -16.22 -3.86 -19.62
N VAL A 101 -15.99 -2.67 -19.07
CA VAL A 101 -16.71 -2.15 -17.91
C VAL A 101 -17.46 -0.88 -18.30
N CYS A 102 -18.71 -0.79 -17.85
CA CYS A 102 -19.58 0.37 -18.00
C CYS A 102 -19.84 0.99 -16.63
N CYS A 103 -19.83 2.31 -16.57
CA CYS A 103 -20.10 3.05 -15.33
C CYS A 103 -21.35 3.92 -15.49
N HIS A 104 -22.11 4.04 -14.41
CA HIS A 104 -23.25 4.95 -14.31
C HIS A 104 -23.09 5.80 -13.06
N THR A 105 -23.28 7.11 -13.18
CA THR A 105 -23.12 8.06 -12.07
C THR A 105 -24.44 8.71 -11.71
N HIS A 106 -24.71 8.80 -10.41
CA HIS A 106 -25.87 9.50 -9.88
C HIS A 106 -25.56 10.08 -8.50
N ASP A 107 -25.50 11.40 -8.40
CA ASP A 107 -25.35 12.18 -7.17
C ASP A 107 -24.13 11.76 -6.33
N GLY A 108 -22.99 11.56 -7.01
CA GLY A 108 -21.75 11.08 -6.41
C GLY A 108 -21.68 9.56 -6.23
N GLN A 109 -22.74 8.80 -6.50
CA GLN A 109 -22.70 7.34 -6.49
C GLN A 109 -22.29 6.81 -7.86
N VAL A 110 -21.32 5.90 -7.88
CA VAL A 110 -20.85 5.23 -9.10
C VAL A 110 -21.31 3.78 -9.06
N THR A 111 -22.15 3.38 -10.00
CA THR A 111 -22.50 1.98 -10.23
C THR A 111 -21.64 1.44 -11.37
N VAL A 112 -20.91 0.36 -11.10
CA VAL A 112 -20.00 -0.26 -12.06
C VAL A 112 -20.51 -1.63 -12.45
N GLU A 113 -20.68 -1.86 -13.75
CA GLU A 113 -21.24 -3.08 -14.34
C GLU A 113 -20.31 -3.59 -15.44
N GLY A 114 -20.19 -4.90 -15.59
CA GLY A 114 -19.27 -5.47 -16.57
C GLY A 114 -18.90 -6.90 -16.26
N THR A 115 -18.05 -7.46 -17.11
CA THR A 115 -17.55 -8.82 -16.90
C THR A 115 -16.03 -8.84 -16.93
N LEU A 116 -15.44 -9.38 -15.87
CA LEU A 116 -14.01 -9.49 -15.65
C LEU A 116 -13.60 -10.98 -15.58
N GLN A 117 -12.31 -11.26 -15.70
CA GLN A 117 -11.76 -12.62 -15.70
C GLN A 117 -11.39 -13.08 -14.29
N SER A 118 -10.93 -12.17 -13.43
CA SER A 118 -10.49 -12.49 -12.07
C SER A 118 -11.01 -11.49 -11.04
N TRP A 119 -11.01 -11.91 -9.78
CA TRP A 119 -11.32 -11.03 -8.66
C TRP A 119 -10.25 -9.94 -8.46
N ALA A 120 -8.99 -10.22 -8.81
CA ALA A 120 -7.93 -9.21 -8.74
C ALA A 120 -8.19 -8.05 -9.72
N GLU A 121 -8.64 -8.35 -10.94
CA GLU A 121 -9.10 -7.32 -11.90
C GLU A 121 -10.26 -6.49 -11.34
N GLU A 122 -11.21 -7.16 -10.68
CA GLU A 122 -12.34 -6.50 -10.02
C GLU A 122 -11.85 -5.51 -8.95
N GLN A 123 -10.98 -5.96 -8.03
CA GLN A 123 -10.43 -5.07 -7.00
C GLN A 123 -9.64 -3.91 -7.59
N LEU A 124 -8.90 -4.12 -8.69
CA LEU A 124 -8.16 -3.06 -9.35
C LEU A 124 -9.11 -1.98 -9.89
N VAL A 125 -10.19 -2.39 -10.58
CA VAL A 125 -11.23 -1.45 -11.05
C VAL A 125 -11.82 -0.69 -9.87
N LEU A 126 -12.18 -1.37 -8.79
CA LEU A 126 -12.71 -0.72 -7.59
C LEU A 126 -11.72 0.28 -6.99
N GLN A 127 -10.43 -0.06 -6.96
CA GLN A 127 -9.37 0.78 -6.42
C GLN A 127 -9.16 2.05 -7.25
N VAL A 128 -9.16 1.93 -8.59
CA VAL A 128 -9.10 3.09 -9.49
C VAL A 128 -10.30 4.00 -9.27
N LEU A 129 -11.52 3.44 -9.20
CA LEU A 129 -12.74 4.22 -8.99
C LEU A 129 -12.79 4.92 -7.63
N LYS A 130 -12.30 4.28 -6.56
CA LYS A 130 -12.17 4.91 -5.23
C LYS A 130 -11.26 6.14 -5.26
N GLY A 131 -10.31 6.19 -6.20
CA GLY A 131 -9.34 7.28 -6.35
C GLY A 131 -9.86 8.49 -7.11
N VAL A 132 -11.04 8.41 -7.73
CA VAL A 132 -11.61 9.51 -8.50
C VAL A 132 -12.26 10.55 -7.57
N PRO A 133 -11.83 11.82 -7.60
CA PRO A 133 -12.45 12.89 -6.84
C PRO A 133 -13.93 13.06 -7.21
N GLY A 134 -14.79 13.10 -6.19
CA GLY A 134 -16.24 13.23 -6.37
C GLY A 134 -17.02 11.95 -6.08
N VAL A 135 -16.37 10.80 -6.03
CA VAL A 135 -17.04 9.52 -5.74
C VAL A 135 -17.41 9.40 -4.25
N ARG A 136 -18.72 9.55 -4.00
CA ARG A 136 -19.52 9.29 -2.79
C ARG A 136 -19.43 7.85 -2.29
N GLN A 137 -19.89 7.00 -3.18
CA GLN A 137 -20.21 5.62 -2.89
C GLN A 137 -20.02 4.82 -4.17
N LEU A 138 -19.60 3.58 -4.01
CA LEU A 138 -19.42 2.66 -5.12
C LEU A 138 -20.38 1.48 -4.96
N ASN A 139 -21.18 1.25 -6.00
CA ASN A 139 -22.09 0.11 -6.11
C ASN A 139 -21.50 -0.88 -7.12
N ASN A 140 -20.91 -1.95 -6.61
CA ASN A 140 -20.27 -2.97 -7.42
C ASN A 140 -21.31 -3.98 -7.94
N ARG A 141 -21.42 -4.09 -9.26
CA ARG A 141 -22.23 -5.09 -9.98
C ARG A 141 -21.40 -5.81 -11.05
N LEU A 142 -20.08 -5.83 -10.86
CA LEU A 142 -19.18 -6.59 -11.72
C LEU A 142 -19.41 -8.08 -11.54
N THR A 143 -19.28 -8.83 -12.63
CA THR A 143 -19.33 -10.29 -12.61
C THR A 143 -17.96 -10.84 -12.98
N VAL A 144 -17.40 -11.69 -12.13
CA VAL A 144 -16.14 -12.41 -12.41
C VAL A 144 -16.48 -13.76 -13.02
N ARG A 145 -15.95 -14.06 -14.21
CA ARG A 145 -16.17 -15.35 -14.89
C ARG A 145 -15.36 -16.49 -14.27
N GLY A 146 -14.29 -16.17 -13.57
CA GLY A 146 -13.28 -17.14 -13.15
C GLY A 146 -12.45 -17.62 -14.35
N ALA A 147 -11.24 -18.12 -14.10
CA ALA A 147 -10.42 -18.70 -15.15
C ALA A 147 -11.21 -19.78 -15.92
N SER A 148 -10.97 -19.88 -17.24
CA SER A 148 -11.77 -20.66 -18.22
C SER A 148 -11.88 -22.18 -17.97
N LEU A 149 -11.37 -22.69 -16.85
CA LEU A 149 -11.51 -24.08 -16.40
C LEU A 149 -12.09 -24.09 -14.99
N PRO A 150 -13.17 -24.86 -14.72
CA PRO A 150 -13.64 -25.06 -13.36
C PRO A 150 -12.54 -25.79 -12.56
N LYS A 151 -11.88 -25.07 -11.66
CA LYS A 151 -11.01 -25.67 -10.66
C LYS A 151 -11.89 -26.50 -9.72
N SER A 152 -11.48 -27.74 -9.42
CA SER A 152 -12.18 -28.50 -8.38
C SER A 152 -12.01 -27.82 -7.03
N ASP A 153 -12.91 -28.07 -6.07
CA ASP A 153 -12.77 -27.54 -4.71
C ASP A 153 -11.40 -27.93 -4.08
N GLN A 154 -10.87 -29.10 -4.47
CA GLN A 154 -9.56 -29.56 -4.03
C GLN A 154 -8.44 -28.71 -4.64
N ASP A 155 -8.52 -28.37 -5.93
CA ASP A 155 -7.53 -27.51 -6.59
C ASP A 155 -7.55 -26.08 -6.02
N ILE A 156 -8.74 -25.55 -5.72
CA ILE A 156 -8.88 -24.24 -5.06
C ILE A 156 -8.22 -24.30 -3.68
N THR A 157 -8.54 -25.32 -2.87
CA THR A 157 -7.98 -25.46 -1.52
C THR A 157 -6.45 -25.59 -1.56
N ALA A 158 -5.92 -26.43 -2.44
CA ALA A 158 -4.49 -26.61 -2.61
C ALA A 158 -3.78 -25.32 -3.04
N LEU A 159 -4.35 -24.59 -4.01
CA LEU A 159 -3.78 -23.32 -4.46
C LEU A 159 -3.81 -22.25 -3.35
N ILE A 160 -4.88 -22.18 -2.55
CA ILE A 160 -4.93 -21.23 -1.43
C ILE A 160 -3.85 -21.56 -0.41
N GLN A 161 -3.69 -22.84 -0.05
CA GLN A 161 -2.64 -23.27 0.87
C GLN A 161 -1.25 -22.92 0.33
N GLU A 162 -1.00 -23.17 -0.95
CA GLU A 162 0.25 -22.82 -1.62
C GLU A 162 0.51 -21.31 -1.63
N LEU A 163 -0.45 -20.49 -2.06
CA LEU A 163 -0.30 -19.04 -2.09
C LEU A 163 -0.09 -18.46 -0.68
N LEU A 164 -0.83 -18.96 0.31
CA LEU A 164 -0.65 -18.54 1.70
C LEU A 164 0.73 -18.93 2.20
N GLU A 165 1.22 -20.11 1.87
CA GLU A 165 2.54 -20.63 2.27
C GLU A 165 3.70 -19.82 1.67
N TRP A 166 3.52 -19.26 0.48
CA TRP A 166 4.52 -18.40 -0.17
C TRP A 166 4.37 -16.92 0.15
N ASP A 167 3.25 -16.44 0.68
CA ASP A 167 3.05 -15.04 1.05
C ASP A 167 3.69 -14.73 2.42
N ILE A 168 4.73 -13.91 2.42
CA ILE A 168 5.45 -13.50 3.63
C ILE A 168 4.63 -12.57 4.54
N ARG A 169 3.54 -11.99 4.04
CA ARG A 169 2.69 -11.06 4.78
C ARG A 169 1.68 -11.77 5.68
N VAL A 170 1.41 -13.04 5.44
CA VAL A 170 0.47 -13.86 6.22
C VAL A 170 1.22 -14.96 6.90
N LYS A 171 0.85 -15.33 8.12
CA LYS A 171 1.33 -16.56 8.74
C LYS A 171 0.26 -17.63 8.58
N SER A 172 0.58 -18.66 7.82
CA SER A 172 -0.39 -19.67 7.37
C SER A 172 -0.49 -20.87 8.30
N ASP A 173 0.42 -21.03 9.26
CA ASP A 173 0.56 -22.24 10.08
C ASP A 173 -0.69 -22.56 10.91
N LEU A 174 -1.39 -21.51 11.35
CA LEU A 174 -2.62 -21.60 12.13
C LEU A 174 -3.89 -21.37 11.29
N VAL A 175 -3.76 -21.30 9.97
CA VAL A 175 -4.89 -21.06 9.05
C VAL A 175 -5.30 -22.38 8.40
N HIS A 176 -6.55 -22.75 8.59
CA HIS A 176 -7.15 -23.93 7.98
C HIS A 176 -8.13 -23.53 6.88
N VAL A 177 -7.94 -24.11 5.70
CA VAL A 177 -8.72 -23.81 4.49
C VAL A 177 -9.54 -25.02 4.12
N ARG A 178 -10.83 -24.81 3.85
CA ARG A 178 -11.72 -25.83 3.29
C ARG A 178 -12.59 -25.21 2.20
N THR A 179 -12.69 -25.85 1.05
CA THR A 179 -13.56 -25.37 -0.04
C THR A 179 -14.73 -26.34 -0.23
N THR A 180 -15.94 -25.80 -0.45
CA THR A 180 -17.14 -26.58 -0.79
C THR A 180 -17.96 -25.82 -1.82
N LYS A 181 -18.09 -26.39 -3.02
CA LYS A 181 -18.80 -25.79 -4.17
C LYS A 181 -18.34 -24.37 -4.50
N GLY A 182 -17.02 -24.14 -4.46
CA GLY A 182 -16.42 -22.82 -4.69
C GLY A 182 -16.56 -21.82 -3.54
N GLU A 183 -17.19 -22.20 -2.42
CA GLU A 183 -17.19 -21.42 -1.18
C GLU A 183 -16.03 -21.86 -0.28
N VAL A 184 -15.17 -20.91 0.09
CA VAL A 184 -14.00 -21.17 0.93
C VAL A 184 -14.32 -20.80 2.36
N HIS A 185 -14.13 -21.74 3.28
CA HIS A 185 -14.16 -21.53 4.72
C HIS A 185 -12.73 -21.41 5.24
N LEU A 186 -12.41 -20.24 5.79
CA LEU A 186 -11.16 -19.96 6.50
C LEU A 186 -11.43 -20.02 8.00
N SER A 187 -10.64 -20.82 8.71
CA SER A 187 -10.75 -20.99 10.16
C SER A 187 -9.37 -21.00 10.80
N GLY A 188 -9.31 -20.75 12.11
CA GLY A 188 -8.06 -20.79 12.87
C GLY A 188 -7.70 -19.44 13.47
N THR A 189 -6.43 -19.05 13.43
CA THR A 189 -5.97 -17.81 14.09
C THR A 189 -4.90 -17.09 13.27
N VAL A 190 -5.02 -15.77 13.17
CA VAL A 190 -4.01 -14.87 12.58
C VAL A 190 -3.60 -13.80 13.60
N GLY A 191 -2.41 -13.24 13.42
CA GLY A 191 -1.84 -12.27 14.36
C GLY A 191 -2.49 -10.90 14.31
N THR A 192 -3.02 -10.52 13.14
CA THR A 192 -3.43 -9.13 12.85
C THR A 192 -4.67 -9.09 11.96
N ALA A 193 -5.41 -7.99 12.01
CA ALA A 193 -6.53 -7.77 11.10
C ALA A 193 -6.07 -7.62 9.63
N ALA A 194 -4.83 -7.15 9.40
CA ALA A 194 -4.25 -7.08 8.06
C ALA A 194 -3.93 -8.48 7.50
N GLU A 195 -3.42 -9.40 8.32
CA GLU A 195 -3.20 -10.80 7.95
C GLU A 195 -4.52 -11.51 7.63
N HIS A 196 -5.58 -11.23 8.40
CA HIS A 196 -6.93 -11.72 8.13
C HIS A 196 -7.41 -11.31 6.74
N ASP A 197 -7.34 -10.01 6.42
CA ASP A 197 -7.77 -9.49 5.12
C ASP A 197 -6.93 -10.07 3.98
N GLN A 198 -5.62 -10.20 4.19
CA GLN A 198 -4.73 -10.78 3.19
C GLN A 198 -5.06 -12.26 2.94
N ALA A 199 -5.40 -13.04 3.98
CA ALA A 199 -5.83 -14.43 3.80
C ALA A 199 -7.13 -14.55 3.00
N VAL A 200 -8.10 -13.64 3.25
CA VAL A 200 -9.34 -13.55 2.49
C VAL A 200 -9.06 -13.17 1.03
N ALA A 201 -8.21 -12.16 0.79
CA ALA A 201 -7.82 -11.74 -0.55
C ALA A 201 -7.15 -12.89 -1.33
N THR A 202 -6.24 -13.63 -0.70
CA THR A 202 -5.60 -14.81 -1.31
C THR A 202 -6.62 -15.87 -1.71
N ALA A 203 -7.65 -16.12 -0.90
CA ALA A 203 -8.72 -17.06 -1.25
C ALA A 203 -9.48 -16.65 -2.52
N TYR A 204 -9.80 -15.36 -2.66
CA TYR A 204 -10.44 -14.85 -3.87
C TYR A 204 -9.52 -14.88 -5.09
N VAL A 205 -8.24 -14.54 -4.94
CA VAL A 205 -7.23 -14.62 -6.00
C VAL A 205 -7.10 -16.06 -6.53
N ALA A 206 -7.15 -17.06 -5.64
CA ALA A 206 -7.10 -18.46 -6.04
C ALA A 206 -8.33 -18.92 -6.86
N GLY A 207 -9.47 -18.23 -6.71
CA GLY A 207 -10.71 -18.47 -7.44
C GLY A 207 -11.94 -18.76 -6.58
N ALA A 208 -11.94 -18.40 -5.29
CA ALA A 208 -13.13 -18.52 -4.46
C ALA A 208 -14.29 -17.67 -5.02
N THR A 209 -15.50 -18.23 -5.07
CA THR A 209 -16.71 -17.46 -5.40
C THR A 209 -17.21 -16.67 -4.19
N ARG A 210 -17.06 -17.25 -3.00
CA ARG A 210 -17.40 -16.64 -1.71
C ARG A 210 -16.40 -17.12 -0.67
N VAL A 211 -16.02 -16.24 0.25
CA VAL A 211 -15.14 -16.57 1.37
C VAL A 211 -15.89 -16.33 2.67
N ASP A 212 -15.94 -17.34 3.53
CA ASP A 212 -16.41 -17.27 4.91
C ASP A 212 -15.21 -17.38 5.84
N ALA A 213 -14.85 -16.26 6.46
CA ALA A 213 -13.74 -16.16 7.42
C ALA A 213 -14.25 -15.90 8.85
N THR A 214 -15.51 -16.20 9.15
CA THR A 214 -16.09 -15.95 10.49
C THR A 214 -15.40 -16.73 11.60
N GLU A 215 -14.80 -17.88 11.27
CA GLU A 215 -14.03 -18.72 12.20
C GLU A 215 -12.52 -18.39 12.20
N LEU A 216 -12.06 -17.42 11.40
CA LEU A 216 -10.67 -16.97 11.37
C LEU A 216 -10.48 -15.85 12.40
N GLN A 217 -9.94 -16.20 13.57
CA GLN A 217 -9.85 -15.26 14.69
C GLN A 217 -8.58 -14.42 14.60
N VAL A 218 -8.69 -13.13 14.88
CA VAL A 218 -7.52 -12.26 15.09
C VAL A 218 -7.15 -12.27 16.57
N ALA A 219 -5.94 -12.73 16.88
CA ALA A 219 -5.44 -12.79 18.25
C ALA A 219 -3.99 -12.31 18.33
N SER A 220 -3.71 -11.34 19.20
CA SER A 220 -2.36 -10.76 19.33
C SER A 220 -1.29 -11.73 19.83
N TRP A 221 -1.67 -12.83 20.48
CA TRP A 221 -0.71 -13.86 20.90
C TRP A 221 -0.25 -14.73 19.72
N ALA A 222 -0.99 -14.80 18.61
CA ALA A 222 -0.55 -15.52 17.41
C ALA A 222 0.62 -14.81 16.69
N LEU A 223 1.08 -13.69 17.25
CA LEU A 223 2.31 -13.02 16.87
C LEU A 223 3.56 -13.64 17.52
N ASP A 224 3.44 -14.68 18.35
CA ASP A 224 4.57 -15.32 19.04
C ASP A 224 5.65 -15.83 18.07
N LYS A 225 6.92 -15.56 18.40
CA LYS A 225 8.11 -15.86 17.58
C LYS A 225 8.30 -17.36 17.35
N GLU A 226 7.95 -18.21 18.32
CA GLU A 226 8.17 -19.66 18.20
C GLU A 226 7.26 -20.29 17.14
N LEU A 227 6.08 -19.69 16.93
CA LEU A 227 5.17 -20.09 15.84
C LEU A 227 5.57 -19.47 14.50
N ARG A 228 6.41 -18.42 14.46
CA ARG A 228 6.84 -17.71 13.23
C ARG A 228 8.02 -18.36 12.52
N SER A 229 8.86 -19.12 13.22
CA SER A 229 10.18 -19.51 12.69
C SER A 229 10.16 -20.59 11.62
N GLU A 230 9.10 -21.40 11.53
CA GLU A 230 9.05 -22.53 10.60
C GLU A 230 8.82 -22.09 9.15
N LYS A 231 8.01 -21.05 8.93
CA LYS A 231 7.65 -20.57 7.59
C LYS A 231 8.82 -20.01 6.77
N ASN A 232 9.78 -19.36 7.43
CA ASN A 232 10.92 -18.72 6.76
C ASN A 232 12.13 -19.66 6.56
N GLN A 233 11.91 -20.98 6.61
CA GLN A 233 12.94 -21.97 6.29
C GLN A 233 13.43 -21.85 4.83
N PRO A 234 14.69 -22.24 4.54
CA PRO A 234 15.25 -22.06 3.22
C PRO A 234 14.60 -23.03 2.25
N LYS A 235 13.91 -22.49 1.24
CA LYS A 235 13.32 -23.26 0.14
C LYS A 235 14.30 -23.31 -1.04
N ALA A 236 14.16 -24.31 -1.90
CA ALA A 236 15.05 -24.42 -3.06
C ALA A 236 14.84 -23.24 -4.00
N ASP A 237 15.92 -22.68 -4.54
CA ASP A 237 15.87 -21.50 -5.43
C ASP A 237 14.91 -21.71 -6.62
N ALA A 238 14.80 -22.95 -7.14
CA ALA A 238 13.87 -23.28 -8.22
C ALA A 238 12.40 -23.15 -7.80
N ASP A 239 12.07 -23.54 -6.58
CA ASP A 239 10.70 -23.44 -6.04
C ASP A 239 10.36 -21.97 -5.76
N VAL A 240 11.32 -21.20 -5.22
CA VAL A 240 11.17 -19.75 -5.02
C VAL A 240 10.96 -19.04 -6.35
N ALA A 241 11.73 -19.38 -7.39
CA ALA A 241 11.57 -18.79 -8.72
C ALA A 241 10.17 -19.05 -9.29
N GLN A 242 9.65 -20.27 -9.10
CA GLN A 242 8.31 -20.60 -9.56
C GLN A 242 7.22 -19.89 -8.75
N ALA A 243 7.37 -19.80 -7.43
CA ALA A 243 6.45 -19.05 -6.58
C ALA A 243 6.38 -17.56 -6.96
N ILE A 244 7.51 -16.96 -7.36
CA ILE A 244 7.53 -15.60 -7.91
C ILE A 244 6.72 -15.53 -9.22
N LEU A 245 6.94 -16.44 -10.17
CA LEU A 245 6.20 -16.47 -11.43
C LEU A 245 4.69 -16.62 -11.19
N ASP A 246 4.30 -17.47 -10.24
CA ASP A 246 2.90 -17.65 -9.87
C ASP A 246 2.33 -16.39 -9.23
N ALA A 247 3.05 -15.73 -8.31
CA ALA A 247 2.62 -14.47 -7.71
C ALA A 247 2.41 -13.37 -8.76
N LEU A 248 3.35 -13.20 -9.70
CA LEU A 248 3.26 -12.22 -10.78
C LEU A 248 2.05 -12.46 -11.69
N ARG A 249 1.73 -13.73 -11.96
CA ARG A 249 0.58 -14.10 -12.78
C ARG A 249 -0.77 -13.71 -12.15
N PHE A 250 -0.82 -13.59 -10.83
CA PHE A 250 -2.04 -13.19 -10.12
C PHE A 250 -2.20 -11.67 -9.95
N ASP A 251 -1.17 -10.86 -10.23
CA ASP A 251 -1.29 -9.40 -10.21
C ASP A 251 -1.75 -8.86 -11.58
N PRO A 252 -2.98 -8.33 -11.71
CA PRO A 252 -3.48 -7.77 -12.97
C PRO A 252 -2.69 -6.54 -13.47
N ARG A 253 -1.82 -5.96 -12.63
CA ARG A 253 -0.94 -4.85 -13.02
C ARG A 253 0.29 -5.33 -13.80
N VAL A 254 0.66 -6.60 -13.68
CA VAL A 254 1.81 -7.19 -14.34
C VAL A 254 1.32 -7.99 -15.56
N ASP A 255 1.54 -7.46 -16.75
CA ASP A 255 1.12 -8.10 -18.00
C ASP A 255 1.75 -9.48 -18.20
N GLU A 256 1.02 -10.39 -18.86
CA GLU A 256 1.38 -11.79 -19.18
C GLU A 256 2.53 -11.94 -20.22
N GLN A 257 3.47 -11.00 -20.30
CA GLN A 257 4.67 -11.18 -21.12
C GLN A 257 5.59 -12.23 -20.51
N PRO A 258 6.42 -12.94 -21.31
CA PRO A 258 7.36 -13.91 -20.77
C PRO A 258 8.41 -13.17 -19.94
N LEU A 259 8.22 -13.16 -18.62
CA LEU A 259 9.18 -12.72 -17.64
C LEU A 259 10.07 -13.90 -17.28
N GLU A 260 11.37 -13.64 -17.20
CA GLU A 260 12.37 -14.60 -16.73
C GLU A 260 12.73 -14.27 -15.28
N VAL A 261 12.66 -15.28 -14.42
CA VAL A 261 12.98 -15.15 -13.00
C VAL A 261 14.12 -16.10 -12.67
N HIS A 262 15.20 -15.55 -12.14
CA HIS A 262 16.32 -16.32 -11.62
C HIS A 262 16.48 -16.06 -10.13
N VAL A 263 16.56 -17.11 -9.32
CA VAL A 263 16.83 -17.00 -7.90
C VAL A 263 18.17 -17.67 -7.61
N HIS A 264 18.99 -17.01 -6.80
CA HIS A 264 20.23 -17.58 -6.30
C HIS A 264 20.47 -17.15 -4.85
N ASN A 265 20.47 -18.11 -3.92
CA ASN A 265 20.66 -17.85 -2.48
C ASN A 265 19.74 -16.72 -1.96
N GLY A 266 18.46 -16.76 -2.32
CA GLY A 266 17.47 -15.75 -1.93
C GLY A 266 17.61 -14.39 -2.62
N VAL A 267 18.48 -14.25 -3.62
CA VAL A 267 18.51 -13.07 -4.51
C VAL A 267 17.69 -13.38 -5.76
N ALA A 268 16.54 -12.75 -5.90
CA ALA A 268 15.67 -12.85 -7.07
C ALA A 268 16.06 -11.79 -8.11
N THR A 269 16.30 -12.20 -9.34
CA THR A 269 16.57 -11.32 -10.48
C THR A 269 15.43 -11.45 -11.48
N LEU A 270 14.75 -10.33 -11.74
CA LEU A 270 13.64 -10.25 -12.69
C LEU A 270 14.16 -9.70 -14.02
N LEU A 271 14.00 -10.44 -15.11
CA LEU A 271 14.42 -10.08 -16.46
C LEU A 271 13.25 -10.16 -17.43
N GLY A 272 13.29 -9.33 -18.47
CA GLY A 272 12.26 -9.26 -19.49
C GLY A 272 11.80 -7.83 -19.74
N THR A 273 10.64 -7.72 -20.38
CA THR A 273 10.05 -6.46 -20.83
C THR A 273 8.71 -6.24 -20.16
N ILE A 274 8.42 -4.98 -19.81
CA ILE A 274 7.16 -4.60 -19.16
C ILE A 274 6.62 -3.29 -19.74
N GLY A 275 5.30 -3.09 -19.67
CA GLY A 275 4.63 -1.98 -20.38
C GLY A 275 4.79 -0.60 -19.75
N ASN A 276 4.95 -0.51 -18.44
CA ASN A 276 5.03 0.75 -17.69
C ASN A 276 5.82 0.60 -16.38
N LEU A 277 6.20 1.73 -15.77
CA LEU A 277 7.01 1.77 -14.55
C LEU A 277 6.28 1.20 -13.32
N ARG A 278 4.98 1.47 -13.17
CA ARG A 278 4.20 0.95 -12.04
C ARG A 278 4.08 -0.57 -12.06
N ALA A 279 3.92 -1.17 -13.24
CA ALA A 279 3.93 -2.62 -13.42
C ALA A 279 5.31 -3.21 -13.08
N ARG A 280 6.40 -2.52 -13.46
CA ARG A 280 7.77 -2.87 -13.05
C ARG A 280 7.89 -2.91 -11.53
N ASP A 281 7.45 -1.85 -10.85
CA ASP A 281 7.57 -1.72 -9.40
C ASP A 281 6.65 -2.71 -8.67
N ALA A 282 5.44 -2.96 -9.19
CA ALA A 282 4.53 -4.00 -8.71
C ALA A 282 5.19 -5.39 -8.79
N ALA A 283 5.78 -5.75 -9.93
CA ALA A 283 6.47 -7.03 -10.10
C ALA A 283 7.64 -7.19 -9.10
N GLY A 284 8.39 -6.12 -8.85
CA GLY A 284 9.44 -6.11 -7.84
C GLY A 284 8.89 -6.32 -6.41
N GLN A 285 7.76 -5.69 -6.08
CA GLN A 285 7.12 -5.84 -4.79
C GLN A 285 6.51 -7.23 -4.59
N ASP A 286 5.88 -7.80 -5.61
CA ASP A 286 5.28 -9.13 -5.55
C ASP A 286 6.37 -10.19 -5.36
N ALA A 287 7.47 -10.10 -6.11
CA ALA A 287 8.63 -10.96 -5.90
C ALA A 287 9.21 -10.80 -4.48
N ALA A 288 9.25 -9.59 -3.94
CA ALA A 288 9.74 -9.33 -2.59
C ALA A 288 8.79 -9.81 -1.47
N ASN A 289 7.54 -10.14 -1.80
CA ASN A 289 6.57 -10.70 -0.87
C ASN A 289 6.61 -12.25 -0.82
N VAL A 290 7.43 -12.88 -1.66
CA VAL A 290 7.58 -14.34 -1.69
C VAL A 290 8.57 -14.81 -0.62
N VAL A 291 8.17 -15.82 0.15
CA VAL A 291 9.03 -16.49 1.14
C VAL A 291 10.31 -17.01 0.48
N GLY A 292 11.45 -16.72 1.10
CA GLY A 292 12.79 -17.08 0.59
C GLY A 292 13.46 -15.97 -0.23
N VAL A 293 12.74 -14.91 -0.60
CA VAL A 293 13.32 -13.75 -1.30
C VAL A 293 13.87 -12.73 -0.29
N GLY A 294 15.19 -12.62 -0.25
CA GLY A 294 15.91 -11.65 0.58
C GLY A 294 16.18 -10.32 -0.12
N THR A 295 16.43 -10.35 -1.43
CA THR A 295 16.73 -9.16 -2.23
C THR A 295 16.21 -9.36 -3.65
N VAL A 296 15.60 -8.30 -4.21
CA VAL A 296 15.10 -8.31 -5.58
C VAL A 296 15.94 -7.36 -6.43
N HIS A 297 16.60 -7.92 -7.44
CA HIS A 297 17.20 -7.18 -8.55
C HIS A 297 16.19 -7.11 -9.68
N ASN A 298 15.42 -6.03 -9.69
CA ASN A 298 14.45 -5.78 -10.74
C ASN A 298 15.15 -5.15 -11.95
N LEU A 299 15.47 -5.97 -12.95
CA LEU A 299 16.12 -5.58 -14.20
C LEU A 299 15.14 -5.57 -15.38
N LEU A 300 13.85 -5.54 -15.09
CA LEU A 300 12.79 -5.44 -16.09
C LEU A 300 12.92 -4.14 -16.87
N GLN A 301 12.96 -4.25 -18.20
CA GLN A 301 13.04 -3.11 -19.10
C GLN A 301 11.65 -2.65 -19.48
N VAL A 302 11.37 -1.36 -19.26
CA VAL A 302 10.12 -0.78 -19.73
C VAL A 302 10.23 -0.61 -21.26
N GLN A 303 9.55 -1.46 -22.03
CA GLN A 303 9.63 -1.44 -23.50
C GLN A 303 8.35 -0.90 -24.13
N HIS A 304 8.52 0.06 -25.05
CA HIS A 304 7.42 0.62 -25.83
C HIS A 304 7.52 0.12 -27.27
N LEU A 305 6.62 -0.79 -27.67
CA LEU A 305 6.48 -1.21 -29.07
C LEU A 305 6.12 -0.02 -29.98
N HIS A 306 5.47 1.01 -29.42
CA HIS A 306 5.15 2.29 -30.06
C HIS A 306 5.33 3.45 -29.05
N PRO A 307 6.45 4.20 -29.09
CA PRO A 307 6.64 5.32 -28.19
C PRO A 307 5.60 6.42 -28.49
N SER A 308 4.85 6.81 -27.46
CA SER A 308 4.01 8.01 -27.55
C SER A 308 4.90 9.24 -27.57
N PRO A 309 4.53 10.31 -28.30
CA PRO A 309 5.28 11.57 -28.23
C PRO A 309 5.23 12.10 -26.79
N ASP A 310 6.36 12.67 -26.33
CA ASP A 310 6.53 13.16 -24.95
C ASP A 310 5.42 14.14 -24.53
N SER A 311 4.86 14.91 -25.47
CA SER A 311 3.73 15.81 -25.21
C SER A 311 2.47 15.08 -24.72
N ILE A 312 2.20 13.88 -25.24
CA ILE A 312 1.04 13.06 -24.84
C ILE A 312 1.31 12.42 -23.47
N ILE A 313 2.55 11.97 -23.23
CA ILE A 313 2.96 11.44 -21.92
C ILE A 313 2.81 12.53 -20.86
N GLN A 314 3.27 13.75 -21.15
CA GLN A 314 3.13 14.90 -20.27
C GLN A 314 1.65 15.25 -20.01
N GLU A 315 0.81 15.30 -21.05
CA GLU A 315 -0.62 15.58 -20.90
C GLU A 315 -1.32 14.53 -20.05
N HIS A 316 -1.06 13.24 -20.29
CA HIS A 316 -1.62 12.15 -19.50
C HIS A 316 -1.13 12.17 -18.05
N ALA A 317 0.15 12.44 -17.81
CA ALA A 317 0.70 12.53 -16.45
C ALA A 317 0.12 13.72 -15.68
N GLN A 318 -0.03 14.86 -16.34
CA GLN A 318 -0.66 16.04 -15.74
C GLN A 318 -2.14 15.77 -15.42
N ALA A 319 -2.86 15.12 -16.35
CA ALA A 319 -4.23 14.70 -16.11
C ALA A 319 -4.32 13.71 -14.94
N ALA A 320 -3.46 12.69 -14.87
CA ALA A 320 -3.48 11.70 -13.81
C ALA A 320 -3.27 12.33 -12.42
N LEU A 321 -2.31 13.25 -12.29
CA LEU A 321 -2.07 14.01 -11.06
C LEU A 321 -3.27 14.88 -10.68
N ALA A 322 -3.86 15.59 -11.64
CA ALA A 322 -5.03 16.45 -11.41
C ALA A 322 -6.29 15.67 -10.99
N HIS A 323 -6.42 14.42 -11.44
CA HIS A 323 -7.55 13.55 -11.14
C HIS A 323 -7.29 12.60 -9.96
N ASP A 324 -6.16 12.69 -9.24
CA ASP A 324 -5.92 11.89 -8.04
C ASP A 324 -6.54 12.55 -6.79
N ALA A 325 -7.19 11.76 -5.96
CA ALA A 325 -7.87 12.20 -4.73
C ALA A 325 -6.99 12.98 -3.75
N TYR A 326 -5.68 12.70 -3.68
CA TYR A 326 -4.76 13.39 -2.80
C TYR A 326 -4.12 14.58 -3.49
N LEU A 327 -3.79 14.42 -4.77
CA LEU A 327 -2.89 15.33 -5.48
C LEU A 327 -3.59 16.44 -6.26
N GLY A 328 -4.88 16.29 -6.58
CA GLY A 328 -5.61 17.22 -7.45
C GLY A 328 -5.70 18.67 -6.94
N ARG A 329 -5.34 18.92 -5.67
CA ARG A 329 -5.26 20.26 -5.07
C ARG A 329 -3.91 20.96 -5.27
N TYR A 330 -2.87 20.22 -5.63
CA TYR A 330 -1.51 20.72 -5.77
C TYR A 330 -1.21 21.02 -7.24
N ALA A 331 -0.34 22.02 -7.46
CA ALA A 331 0.17 22.33 -8.78
C ALA A 331 1.50 21.62 -9.00
N PHE A 332 1.59 20.82 -10.06
CA PHE A 332 2.82 20.14 -10.47
C PHE A 332 3.29 20.68 -11.82
N THR A 333 4.60 20.77 -11.97
CA THR A 333 5.27 21.05 -13.25
C THR A 333 5.99 19.79 -13.69
N LEU A 334 5.76 19.38 -14.94
CA LEU A 334 6.33 18.18 -15.52
C LEU A 334 7.24 18.55 -16.69
N ALA A 335 8.41 17.93 -16.77
CA ALA A 335 9.24 17.92 -17.96
C ALA A 335 9.43 16.48 -18.42
N VAL A 336 9.08 16.19 -19.68
CA VAL A 336 9.21 14.85 -20.26
C VAL A 336 10.21 14.88 -21.40
N LYS A 337 11.17 13.95 -21.39
CA LYS A 337 12.14 13.78 -22.46
C LYS A 337 12.43 12.29 -22.66
N GLU A 338 12.15 11.77 -23.85
CA GLU A 338 12.38 10.37 -24.20
C GLU A 338 11.74 9.40 -23.18
N GLY A 339 10.51 9.71 -22.73
CA GLY A 339 9.79 8.91 -21.72
C GLY A 339 10.30 9.03 -20.27
N LYS A 340 11.36 9.80 -20.01
CA LYS A 340 11.79 10.18 -18.67
C LYS A 340 11.00 11.39 -18.19
N VAL A 341 10.34 11.27 -17.05
CA VAL A 341 9.51 12.32 -16.46
C VAL A 341 10.21 12.91 -15.25
N GLU A 342 10.51 14.21 -15.30
CA GLU A 342 10.93 14.99 -14.15
C GLU A 342 9.72 15.69 -13.54
N LEU A 343 9.44 15.37 -12.28
CA LEU A 343 8.28 15.86 -11.55
C LEU A 343 8.72 16.91 -10.53
N TYR A 344 8.21 18.12 -10.67
CA TYR A 344 8.45 19.24 -9.76
C TYR A 344 7.13 19.71 -9.15
N GLY A 345 7.17 20.17 -7.90
CA GLY A 345 6.01 20.70 -7.20
C GLY A 345 6.24 20.80 -5.71
N THR A 346 5.23 21.27 -5.00
CA THR A 346 5.27 21.43 -3.55
C THR A 346 4.05 20.76 -2.93
N VAL A 347 4.27 19.86 -1.97
CA VAL A 347 3.22 19.05 -1.31
C VAL A 347 3.31 19.13 0.21
N GLY A 348 2.24 18.80 0.94
CA GLY A 348 2.21 18.93 2.40
C GLY A 348 2.83 17.76 3.18
N SER A 349 3.17 16.65 2.51
CA SER A 349 3.66 15.44 3.19
C SER A 349 4.46 14.50 2.29
N HIS A 350 5.33 13.69 2.91
CA HIS A 350 6.09 12.64 2.20
C HIS A 350 5.17 11.62 1.53
N TYR A 351 3.98 11.38 2.10
CA TYR A 351 2.97 10.53 1.47
C TYR A 351 2.51 11.08 0.12
N GLU A 352 2.21 12.38 0.04
CA GLU A 352 1.80 13.00 -1.23
C GLU A 352 2.97 13.06 -2.22
N GLN A 353 4.21 13.21 -1.74
CA GLN A 353 5.42 13.14 -2.56
C GLN A 353 5.58 11.75 -3.20
N GLU A 354 5.48 10.68 -2.41
CA GLU A 354 5.51 9.29 -2.90
C GLU A 354 4.35 9.01 -3.85
N ARG A 355 3.12 9.40 -3.46
CA ARG A 355 1.91 9.23 -4.26
C ARG A 355 2.04 9.91 -5.62
N ALA A 356 2.67 11.08 -5.70
CA ALA A 356 2.88 11.77 -6.97
C ALA A 356 3.82 11.00 -7.90
N ALA A 357 4.90 10.42 -7.35
CA ALA A 357 5.76 9.53 -8.12
C ALA A 357 5.01 8.26 -8.59
N GLU A 358 4.21 7.64 -7.71
CA GLU A 358 3.41 6.45 -8.06
C GLU A 358 2.40 6.72 -9.18
N VAL A 359 1.67 7.85 -9.10
CA VAL A 359 0.67 8.23 -10.10
C VAL A 359 1.33 8.46 -11.45
N VAL A 360 2.46 9.17 -11.50
CA VAL A 360 3.22 9.40 -12.74
C VAL A 360 3.83 8.09 -13.26
N ALA A 361 4.37 7.24 -12.39
CA ALA A 361 4.89 5.93 -12.76
C ALA A 361 3.82 5.01 -13.37
N GLY A 362 2.55 5.21 -12.99
CA GLY A 362 1.40 4.51 -13.54
C GLY A 362 0.97 4.97 -14.93
N VAL A 363 1.50 6.09 -15.43
CA VAL A 363 1.13 6.60 -16.75
C VAL A 363 1.79 5.74 -17.82
N ASN A 364 1.01 5.41 -18.84
CA ASN A 364 1.50 4.67 -20.00
C ASN A 364 2.71 5.38 -20.62
N HIS A 365 3.72 4.58 -20.96
CA HIS A 365 4.95 5.02 -21.61
C HIS A 365 5.94 5.83 -20.76
N VAL A 366 5.74 5.89 -19.44
CA VAL A 366 6.75 6.41 -18.52
C VAL A 366 7.82 5.36 -18.27
N ALA A 367 9.06 5.66 -18.64
CA ALA A 367 10.21 4.77 -18.51
C ALA A 367 11.01 5.02 -17.22
N GLU A 368 11.04 6.27 -16.76
CA GLU A 368 11.75 6.68 -15.55
C GLU A 368 11.05 7.90 -14.95
N VAL A 369 10.94 7.94 -13.62
CA VAL A 369 10.43 9.11 -12.88
C VAL A 369 11.54 9.63 -11.99
N VAL A 370 11.87 10.91 -12.14
CA VAL A 370 12.74 11.63 -11.21
C VAL A 370 11.88 12.59 -10.42
N ASN A 371 11.71 12.28 -9.13
CA ASN A 371 10.87 13.05 -8.24
C ASN A 371 11.67 14.18 -7.57
N HIS A 372 11.39 15.42 -7.95
CA HIS A 372 11.93 16.65 -7.37
C HIS A 372 10.87 17.42 -6.56
N VAL A 373 9.75 16.77 -6.22
CA VAL A 373 8.73 17.39 -5.37
C VAL A 373 9.30 17.66 -3.99
N VAL A 374 9.13 18.89 -3.53
CA VAL A 374 9.57 19.34 -2.21
C VAL A 374 8.40 19.42 -1.26
N LEU A 375 8.68 19.32 0.04
CA LEU A 375 7.66 19.50 1.06
C LEU A 375 7.43 21.00 1.30
N TYR A 376 6.16 21.40 1.38
CA TYR A 376 5.77 22.72 1.86
C TYR A 376 6.13 22.81 3.33
N ASP A 377 7.12 23.62 3.64
CA ASP A 377 7.36 24.07 4.99
C ASP A 377 6.68 25.42 5.15
N ALA A 378 5.73 25.53 6.09
CA ALA A 378 5.08 26.80 6.40
C ALA A 378 6.09 27.85 6.91
N GLU A 379 7.32 27.45 7.20
CA GLU A 379 8.42 28.34 7.57
C GLU A 379 9.17 28.98 6.38
N ASN A 380 8.92 28.56 5.13
CA ASN A 380 9.72 28.98 3.96
C ASN A 380 9.05 29.91 2.93
N GLU A 381 7.94 30.57 3.27
CA GLU A 381 7.47 31.74 2.50
C GLU A 381 7.22 32.94 3.43
N VAL A 382 8.19 33.84 3.50
CA VAL A 382 7.92 35.25 3.82
C VAL A 382 7.32 35.87 2.56
N PRO A 383 6.06 36.32 2.55
CA PRO A 383 5.60 37.20 1.48
C PRO A 383 6.28 38.55 1.70
N GLU A 384 7.26 38.90 0.87
CA GLU A 384 7.73 40.27 0.78
C GLU A 384 6.53 41.15 0.37
N SER A 385 6.02 41.91 1.32
CA SER A 385 5.33 43.18 1.05
C SER A 385 5.80 44.21 2.08
N PRO A 386 6.27 45.39 1.63
CA PRO A 386 6.94 46.34 2.50
C PRO A 386 5.90 47.12 3.30
N LEU A 387 5.96 47.03 4.63
CA LEU A 387 5.34 48.00 5.53
C LEU A 387 6.41 48.65 6.41
N PRO A 388 6.25 49.94 6.75
CA PRO A 388 7.31 50.75 7.29
C PRO A 388 7.51 50.53 8.79
N SER A 389 8.75 50.78 9.18
CA SER A 389 9.39 50.66 10.49
C SER A 389 8.58 51.27 11.64
N ASP A 390 8.42 50.49 12.71
CA ASP A 390 8.83 50.84 14.08
C ASP A 390 7.99 50.06 15.11
N THR A 391 8.41 48.83 15.38
CA THR A 391 8.07 48.16 16.63
C THR A 391 9.20 47.22 17.01
N VAL A 392 9.91 47.56 18.08
CA VAL A 392 10.85 46.65 18.75
C VAL A 392 10.02 45.52 19.35
N VAL A 393 9.84 44.45 18.59
CA VAL A 393 9.33 43.17 19.06
C VAL A 393 10.55 42.29 19.29
N THR A 394 10.73 41.87 20.54
CA THR A 394 11.69 40.84 20.95
C THR A 394 11.60 39.65 20.01
N ALA A 395 12.72 39.32 19.36
CA ALA A 395 12.84 38.20 18.46
C ALA A 395 12.38 36.90 19.14
N PRO A 396 11.52 36.08 18.52
CA PRO A 396 11.57 34.66 18.77
C PRO A 396 12.88 34.16 18.14
N GLU A 397 13.80 33.71 18.99
CA GLU A 397 14.87 32.83 18.58
C GLU A 397 14.24 31.56 17.97
N SER A 398 14.47 31.31 16.69
CA SER A 398 14.36 29.97 16.11
C SER A 398 15.51 29.79 15.12
N LEU A 399 16.68 29.44 15.66
CA LEU A 399 17.64 28.61 14.95
C LEU A 399 16.95 27.28 14.60
N GLY A 400 17.30 26.67 13.47
CA GLY A 400 16.81 25.36 13.04
C GLY A 400 16.98 24.30 14.13
N HIS A 401 15.93 24.11 14.93
CA HIS A 401 15.90 23.05 15.93
C HIS A 401 15.53 21.77 15.21
N LEU A 402 16.56 21.05 14.75
CA LEU A 402 16.50 19.60 14.68
C LEU A 402 15.85 19.12 15.99
N GLU A 403 14.74 18.41 15.86
CA GLU A 403 14.11 17.78 17.01
C GLU A 403 15.16 16.98 17.77
N PRO A 404 15.20 17.03 19.11
CA PRO A 404 16.22 16.32 19.87
C PRO A 404 16.22 14.84 19.50
N ASP A 405 17.41 14.29 19.23
CA ASP A 405 17.56 12.90 18.78
C ASP A 405 16.86 11.88 19.70
N ASP A 406 16.81 12.16 21.00
CA ASP A 406 16.12 11.33 21.99
C ASP A 406 14.60 11.26 21.75
N VAL A 407 13.98 12.37 21.34
CA VAL A 407 12.54 12.42 21.05
C VAL A 407 12.24 11.66 19.76
N LEU A 408 13.06 11.84 18.72
CA LEU A 408 12.94 11.10 17.46
C LEU A 408 13.14 9.59 17.70
N LYS A 409 14.14 9.22 18.51
CA LYS A 409 14.41 7.84 18.89
C LYS A 409 13.24 7.19 19.63
N ASP A 410 12.68 7.86 20.64
CA ASP A 410 11.56 7.34 21.42
C ASP A 410 10.28 7.25 20.57
N ARG A 411 10.07 8.19 19.65
CA ARG A 411 8.98 8.12 18.67
C ARG A 411 9.09 6.90 17.77
N ILE A 412 10.26 6.64 17.19
CA ILE A 412 10.49 5.47 16.32
C ILE A 412 10.31 4.17 17.10
N ARG A 413 10.88 4.06 18.31
CA ARG A 413 10.71 2.89 19.17
C ARG A 413 9.25 2.63 19.51
N THR A 414 8.52 3.68 19.87
CA THR A 414 7.09 3.59 20.14
C THR A 414 6.32 3.17 18.89
N HIS A 415 6.69 3.68 17.71
CA HIS A 415 6.05 3.30 16.45
C HIS A 415 6.25 1.82 16.13
N PHE A 416 7.49 1.30 16.25
CA PHE A 416 7.78 -0.11 16.01
C PHE A 416 7.07 -1.03 16.99
N TYR A 417 6.95 -0.65 18.26
CA TYR A 417 6.20 -1.42 19.26
C TYR A 417 4.71 -1.59 18.89
N TRP A 418 4.10 -0.56 18.28
CA TRP A 418 2.70 -0.59 17.86
C TRP A 418 2.51 -1.10 16.43
N SER A 419 3.59 -1.28 15.67
CA SER A 419 3.55 -1.84 14.32
C SER A 419 3.32 -3.35 14.40
N ALA A 420 2.22 -3.82 13.82
CA ALA A 420 1.84 -5.23 13.87
C ALA A 420 2.88 -6.16 13.20
N GLN A 421 3.69 -5.62 12.29
CA GLN A 421 4.76 -6.37 11.61
C GLN A 421 6.10 -6.31 12.38
N LEU A 422 6.41 -5.20 13.05
CA LEU A 422 7.73 -4.96 13.65
C LEU A 422 7.79 -5.17 15.17
N HIS A 423 6.65 -5.31 15.86
CA HIS A 423 6.62 -5.26 17.33
C HIS A 423 7.44 -6.34 18.03
N ASP A 424 7.64 -7.49 17.39
CA ASP A 424 8.41 -8.59 17.93
C ASP A 424 9.83 -8.63 17.36
N GLN A 425 10.18 -7.75 16.44
CA GLN A 425 11.49 -7.81 15.81
C GLN A 425 12.58 -7.25 16.73
N ASP A 426 13.77 -7.85 16.68
CA ASP A 426 14.89 -7.47 17.54
C ASP A 426 15.62 -6.25 16.93
N ILE A 427 14.95 -5.10 16.97
CA ILE A 427 15.41 -3.85 16.33
C ILE A 427 15.91 -2.86 17.39
N SER A 428 17.19 -2.50 17.27
CA SER A 428 17.82 -1.42 18.02
C SER A 428 17.89 -0.15 17.17
N VAL A 429 17.41 0.95 17.74
CA VAL A 429 17.38 2.27 17.10
C VAL A 429 18.35 3.22 17.81
N SER A 430 19.27 3.80 17.05
CA SER A 430 20.13 4.91 17.47
C SER A 430 19.95 6.10 16.52
N VAL A 431 19.92 7.31 17.07
CA VAL A 431 19.69 8.54 16.30
C VAL A 431 20.83 9.52 16.61
N HIS A 432 21.35 10.16 15.57
CA HIS A 432 22.36 11.21 15.69
C HIS A 432 22.16 12.28 14.60
N ASP A 433 21.91 13.52 15.01
CA ASP A 433 21.61 14.66 14.13
C ASP A 433 20.51 14.33 13.10
N GLY A 434 19.43 13.68 13.53
CA GLY A 434 18.33 13.25 12.67
C GLY A 434 18.64 12.05 11.75
N ARG A 435 19.86 11.49 11.80
CA ARG A 435 20.21 10.23 11.12
C ARG A 435 19.91 9.05 12.01
N VAL A 436 19.08 8.14 11.51
CA VAL A 436 18.69 6.93 12.23
C VAL A 436 19.54 5.77 11.75
N THR A 437 20.13 5.02 12.69
CA THR A 437 20.77 3.75 12.39
C THR A 437 19.96 2.63 13.02
N LEU A 438 19.53 1.68 12.20
CA LEU A 438 18.78 0.49 12.60
C LEU A 438 19.74 -0.70 12.63
N THR A 439 19.88 -1.34 13.78
CA THR A 439 20.72 -2.54 13.95
C THR A 439 19.92 -3.65 14.62
N GLY A 440 20.36 -4.89 14.46
CA GLY A 440 19.70 -6.04 15.07
C GLY A 440 19.29 -7.08 14.04
N THR A 441 18.18 -7.78 14.30
CA THR A 441 17.82 -8.96 13.54
C THR A 441 16.32 -9.03 13.31
N VAL A 442 15.92 -9.25 12.07
CA VAL A 442 14.52 -9.40 11.63
C VAL A 442 14.29 -10.76 10.98
N ASP A 443 13.04 -11.23 10.93
CA ASP A 443 12.70 -12.54 10.38
C ASP A 443 12.67 -12.54 8.84
N SER A 444 12.40 -11.38 8.23
CA SER A 444 12.22 -11.27 6.78
C SER A 444 12.80 -9.99 6.15
N ALA A 445 13.02 -10.04 4.83
CA ALA A 445 13.36 -8.85 4.06
C ALA A 445 12.21 -7.82 4.00
N LEU A 446 10.96 -8.26 4.12
CA LEU A 446 9.81 -7.37 4.23
C LEU A 446 9.91 -6.49 5.48
N GLU A 447 10.11 -7.08 6.66
CA GLU A 447 10.26 -6.36 7.93
C GLU A 447 11.47 -5.42 7.90
N ARG A 448 12.59 -5.83 7.29
CA ARG A 448 13.76 -4.96 7.08
C ARG A 448 13.41 -3.70 6.29
N ARG A 449 12.68 -3.82 5.18
CA ARG A 449 12.26 -2.67 4.35
C ARG A 449 11.23 -1.81 5.08
N GLN A 450 10.26 -2.45 5.72
CA GLN A 450 9.21 -1.78 6.49
C GLN A 450 9.81 -0.93 7.61
N ALA A 451 10.80 -1.43 8.35
CA ALA A 451 11.47 -0.68 9.41
C ALA A 451 12.14 0.61 8.90
N ALA A 452 12.75 0.57 7.71
CA ALA A 452 13.30 1.77 7.09
C ALA A 452 12.22 2.77 6.67
N ALA A 453 11.16 2.31 6.01
CA ALA A 453 10.04 3.15 5.59
C ALA A 453 9.32 3.80 6.79
N GLU A 454 9.11 3.04 7.86
CA GLU A 454 8.47 3.52 9.10
C GLU A 454 9.35 4.51 9.86
N ALA A 455 10.69 4.34 9.82
CA ALA A 455 11.61 5.32 10.38
C ALA A 455 11.56 6.66 9.62
N HIS A 456 11.51 6.62 8.28
CA HIS A 456 11.30 7.84 7.47
C HIS A 456 9.95 8.50 7.75
N ALA A 457 8.88 7.71 7.86
CA ALA A 457 7.56 8.22 8.22
C ALA A 457 7.52 8.88 9.61
N CYS A 458 8.44 8.50 10.50
CA CYS A 458 8.64 9.13 11.80
C CYS A 458 9.48 10.42 11.76
N GLY A 459 9.97 10.86 10.59
CA GLY A 459 10.76 12.09 10.43
C GLY A 459 12.28 11.88 10.40
N ALA A 460 12.77 10.67 10.15
CA ALA A 460 14.19 10.44 9.92
C ALA A 460 14.66 11.11 8.63
N VAL A 461 15.72 11.93 8.72
CA VAL A 461 16.32 12.60 7.54
C VAL A 461 17.08 11.58 6.69
N GLU A 462 17.77 10.65 7.35
CA GLU A 462 18.53 9.58 6.71
C GLU A 462 18.38 8.30 7.56
N VAL A 463 18.24 7.14 6.92
CA VAL A 463 18.11 5.85 7.59
C VAL A 463 19.22 4.91 7.11
N ASN A 464 20.16 4.63 8.00
CA ASN A 464 21.18 3.60 7.85
C ASN A 464 20.65 2.25 8.33
N ASN A 465 20.11 1.46 7.41
CA ASN A 465 19.52 0.17 7.71
C ASN A 465 20.58 -0.96 7.69
N HIS A 466 21.05 -1.35 8.87
CA HIS A 466 21.98 -2.47 9.11
C HIS A 466 21.28 -3.67 9.80
N LEU A 467 19.98 -3.84 9.56
CA LEU A 467 19.25 -5.01 10.06
C LEU A 467 19.68 -6.27 9.31
N ASN A 468 20.03 -7.31 10.05
CA ASN A 468 20.30 -8.63 9.49
C ASN A 468 18.98 -9.40 9.39
N VAL A 469 18.72 -10.02 8.24
CA VAL A 469 17.63 -10.99 8.13
C VAL A 469 18.14 -12.30 8.71
N ARG A 470 17.37 -12.94 9.61
CA ARG A 470 17.78 -14.23 10.19
C ARG A 470 18.08 -15.20 9.05
N PRO A 471 19.29 -15.77 9.00
CA PRO A 471 19.54 -16.85 8.07
C PRO A 471 18.61 -17.99 8.44
N ALA A 472 17.97 -18.55 7.42
CA ALA A 472 17.09 -19.68 7.60
C ALA A 472 17.91 -20.84 8.20
N ALA A 473 17.48 -21.35 9.35
CA ALA A 473 18.21 -22.32 10.16
C ALA A 473 18.28 -23.71 9.51
#